data_AF-A0A0B6RP00-F1
#
_entry.id   AF-A0A0B6RP00-F1
#
_cell.length_a   1.000
_cell.length_b   1.000
_cell.length_c   1.000
_cell.angle_alpha   90.00
_cell.angle_beta   90.00
_cell.angle_gamma   90.00
#
_symmetry.space_group_name_H-M   'P 1'
#
loop_
_entity.id
_entity.type
_entity.pdbx_description
1 polymer ?
#
loop_
_entity_poly.entity_id
_entity_poly.type
_entity_poly.pdbx_seq_one_letter_code
_entity_poly.pdbx_strand_id
1 'polypeptide(L)'
;MESIREPDEFLDWMCIGIRREAEDSESATYRFTTERYVSDISTGPVSGVFSIGKKTGAITLVIPMPGDSEKRVFIRAAQKIGRHWSQCNLPETTVYVAG
;
A
#
# COMPACT_ATOMS: atom_id res chain seq x y z
N MET A 1 23.81 -3.31 -32.43
CA MET A 1 22.84 -3.96 -31.55
C MET A 1 22.44 -2.89 -30.55
N GLU A 2 21.37 -2.14 -30.84
CA GLU A 2 20.90 -1.10 -29.93
C GLU A 2 20.34 -1.78 -28.69
N SER A 3 20.93 -1.49 -27.53
CA SER A 3 20.39 -1.90 -26.24
C SER A 3 19.09 -1.12 -26.05
N ILE A 4 17.95 -1.74 -26.31
CA ILE A 4 16.65 -1.20 -25.94
C ILE A 4 16.69 -1.08 -24.42
N ARG A 5 16.84 0.15 -23.93
CA ARG A 5 16.81 0.43 -22.49
C ARG A 5 15.36 0.14 -22.08
N GLU A 6 15.16 -0.88 -21.25
CA GLU A 6 13.84 -1.12 -20.67
C GLU A 6 13.39 0.18 -19.97
N PRO A 7 12.13 0.61 -20.18
CA PRO A 7 11.67 1.85 -19.58
C PRO A 7 11.72 1.72 -18.06
N ASP A 8 12.19 2.77 -17.40
CA ASP A 8 12.30 2.82 -15.95
C ASP A 8 10.90 2.85 -15.34
N GLU A 9 10.44 1.71 -14.80
CA GLU A 9 9.15 1.56 -14.14
C GLU A 9 9.31 1.67 -12.63
N PHE A 10 8.54 2.57 -12.01
CA PHE A 10 8.52 2.70 -10.56
C PHE A 10 7.12 3.03 -10.03
N LEU A 11 6.93 2.77 -8.75
CA LEU A 11 5.73 3.12 -7.99
C LEU A 11 6.01 4.37 -7.15
N ASP A 12 5.01 5.24 -6.96
CA ASP A 12 5.11 6.32 -5.98
C ASP A 12 5.00 5.76 -4.54
N TRP A 13 6.12 5.23 -4.04
CA TRP A 13 6.22 4.71 -2.69
C TRP A 13 6.22 5.82 -1.62
N MET A 14 6.14 7.10 -2.02
CA MET A 14 6.12 8.27 -1.12
C MET A 14 4.71 8.76 -0.83
N CYS A 15 3.75 8.55 -1.73
CA CYS A 15 2.33 8.86 -1.52
C CYS A 15 1.45 7.61 -1.69
N ILE A 16 0.82 7.16 -0.60
CA ILE A 16 0.02 5.92 -0.61
C ILE A 16 -1.33 6.18 0.03
N GLY A 17 -2.39 6.10 -0.78
CA GLY A 17 -3.77 6.13 -0.30
C GLY A 17 -4.14 4.80 0.33
N ILE A 18 -4.81 4.83 1.49
CA ILE A 18 -5.23 3.64 2.23
C ILE A 18 -6.70 3.78 2.59
N ARG A 19 -7.52 2.80 2.20
CA ARG A 19 -8.97 2.79 2.44
C ARG A 19 -9.41 1.44 2.96
N ARG A 20 -10.21 1.44 4.02
CA ARG A 20 -10.84 0.24 4.57
C ARG A 20 -11.93 -0.25 3.62
N GLU A 21 -11.89 -1.53 3.30
CA GLU A 21 -12.90 -2.17 2.43
C GLU A 21 -13.89 -3.00 3.22
N ALA A 22 -13.43 -3.62 4.30
CA ALA A 22 -14.25 -4.44 5.17
C ALA A 22 -13.73 -4.37 6.61
N GLU A 23 -14.63 -4.56 7.55
CA GLU A 23 -14.33 -4.63 8.98
C GLU A 23 -15.33 -5.54 9.68
N ASP A 24 -14.84 -6.42 10.53
CA ASP A 24 -15.63 -7.25 11.42
C ASP A 24 -15.11 -7.12 12.86
N SER A 25 -15.56 -7.98 13.78
CA SER A 25 -15.13 -7.93 15.18
C SER A 25 -13.66 -8.29 15.40
N GLU A 26 -13.05 -9.05 14.48
CA GLU A 26 -11.71 -9.61 14.63
C GLU A 26 -10.65 -8.86 13.82
N SER A 27 -11.04 -8.31 12.67
CA SER A 27 -10.11 -7.77 11.69
C SER A 27 -10.64 -6.56 10.93
N ALA A 28 -9.73 -5.84 10.28
CA ALA A 28 -10.05 -4.83 9.27
C ALA A 28 -9.20 -5.07 8.02
N THR A 29 -9.82 -4.97 6.86
CA THR A 29 -9.17 -5.15 5.55
C THR A 29 -9.06 -3.81 4.84
N TYR A 30 -7.88 -3.52 4.31
CA TYR A 30 -7.52 -2.27 3.68
C TYR A 30 -6.98 -2.49 2.26
N ARG A 31 -7.47 -1.66 1.34
CA ARG A 31 -6.82 -1.43 0.05
C ARG A 31 -5.80 -0.31 0.20
N PHE A 32 -4.61 -0.52 -0.36
CA PHE A 32 -3.59 0.50 -0.50
C PHE A 32 -3.31 0.75 -1.98
N THR A 33 -3.21 2.01 -2.34
CA THR A 33 -3.18 2.48 -3.74
C THR A 33 -2.09 3.52 -3.90
N THR A 34 -1.33 3.41 -4.98
CA THR A 34 -0.33 4.41 -5.41
C THR A 34 -0.33 4.52 -6.94
N GLU A 35 0.32 5.56 -7.46
CA GLU A 35 0.51 5.80 -8.88
C GLU A 35 1.71 5.00 -9.42
N ARG A 36 1.58 4.46 -10.63
CA ARG A 36 2.68 3.82 -11.36
C ARG A 36 3.21 4.73 -12.44
N TYR A 37 4.53 4.80 -12.58
CA TYR A 37 5.22 5.57 -13.60
C TYR A 37 6.05 4.67 -14.51
N VAL A 38 6.07 4.99 -15.80
CA VAL A 38 6.95 4.40 -16.81
C VAL A 38 7.62 5.56 -17.53
N SER A 39 8.95 5.67 -17.42
CA SER A 39 9.71 6.79 -17.98
C SER A 39 9.14 8.17 -17.57
N ASP A 40 8.87 8.35 -16.28
CA ASP A 40 8.25 9.54 -15.66
C ASP A 40 6.81 9.87 -16.09
N ILE A 41 6.17 9.02 -16.90
CA ILE A 41 4.78 9.18 -17.30
C ILE A 41 3.90 8.32 -16.38
N SER A 42 2.91 8.94 -15.75
CA SER A 42 1.89 8.22 -14.97
C SER A 42 1.09 7.30 -15.89
N THR A 43 1.00 6.03 -15.50
CA THR A 43 0.30 4.96 -16.23
C THR A 43 -0.99 4.53 -15.54
N GLY A 44 -1.32 5.15 -14.41
CA GLY A 44 -2.51 4.90 -13.62
C GLY A 44 -2.22 4.32 -12.24
N PRO A 45 -3.25 4.28 -11.39
CA PRO A 45 -3.13 3.74 -10.05
C PRO A 45 -3.01 2.22 -10.08
N VAL A 46 -2.18 1.70 -9.19
CA VAL A 46 -2.11 0.28 -8.86
C VAL A 46 -2.45 0.07 -7.39
N SER A 47 -2.90 -1.13 -7.04
CA SER A 47 -3.36 -1.41 -5.69
C SER A 47 -3.01 -2.81 -5.22
N GLY A 48 -2.87 -2.95 -3.91
CA GLY A 48 -2.86 -4.21 -3.19
C GLY A 48 -3.88 -4.20 -2.05
N VAL A 49 -3.98 -5.30 -1.32
CA VAL A 49 -4.88 -5.46 -0.18
C VAL A 49 -4.15 -6.13 0.98
N PHE A 50 -4.33 -5.61 2.19
CA PHE A 50 -3.85 -6.25 3.42
C PHE A 50 -4.92 -6.24 4.51
N SER A 51 -4.79 -7.12 5.49
CA SER A 51 -5.63 -7.15 6.67
C SER A 51 -4.80 -6.90 7.94
N ILE A 52 -5.46 -6.35 8.96
CA ILE A 52 -4.92 -6.23 10.32
C ILE A 52 -5.85 -6.94 11.31
N GLY A 53 -5.30 -7.79 12.16
CA GLY A 53 -6.02 -8.38 13.29
C GLY A 53 -6.16 -7.37 14.43
N LYS A 54 -7.39 -7.05 14.84
CA LYS A 54 -7.67 -6.02 15.85
C LYS A 54 -7.13 -6.36 17.23
N LYS A 55 -7.10 -7.65 17.59
CA LYS A 55 -6.59 -8.13 18.88
C LYS A 55 -5.06 -8.13 18.95
N THR A 56 -4.40 -8.46 17.84
CA THR A 56 -2.95 -8.75 17.82
C THR A 56 -2.13 -7.65 17.16
N GLY A 57 -2.74 -6.80 16.34
CA GLY A 57 -2.03 -5.86 15.47
C GLY A 57 -1.28 -6.54 14.33
N ALA A 58 -1.43 -7.86 14.15
CA ALA A 58 -0.75 -8.60 13.10
C ALA A 58 -1.28 -8.18 11.73
N ILE A 59 -0.38 -7.78 10.84
CA ILE A 59 -0.70 -7.34 9.48
C ILE A 59 -0.31 -8.41 8.48
N THR A 60 -1.23 -8.79 7.60
CA THR A 60 -1.01 -9.81 6.57
C THR A 60 -1.32 -9.25 5.19
N LEU A 61 -0.40 -9.40 4.24
CA LEU A 61 -0.65 -9.07 2.85
C LEU A 61 -1.58 -10.12 2.23
N VAL A 62 -2.72 -9.69 1.69
CA VAL A 62 -3.75 -10.56 1.10
C VAL A 62 -3.61 -10.60 -0.42
N ILE A 63 -3.51 -9.43 -1.05
CA ILE A 63 -3.32 -9.28 -2.50
C ILE A 63 -2.06 -8.43 -2.72
N PRO A 64 -1.00 -8.98 -3.34
CA PRO A 64 0.20 -8.22 -3.64
C PRO A 64 -0.10 -7.11 -4.66
N MET A 65 0.55 -5.96 -4.51
CA MET A 65 0.46 -4.88 -5.47
C MET A 65 1.36 -5.17 -6.68
N PRO A 66 0.84 -5.11 -7.92
CA PRO A 66 1.65 -5.27 -9.11
C PRO A 66 2.78 -4.22 -9.18
N GLY A 67 4.02 -4.67 -9.34
CA GLY A 67 5.21 -3.79 -9.36
C GLY A 67 5.86 -3.55 -7.98
N ASP A 68 5.23 -3.95 -6.87
CA ASP A 68 5.80 -3.81 -5.51
C ASP A 68 6.53 -5.09 -5.08
N SER A 69 7.49 -5.57 -5.89
CA SER A 69 8.21 -6.83 -5.67
C SER A 69 8.99 -6.85 -4.34
N GLU A 70 9.56 -5.71 -3.96
CA GLU A 70 10.25 -5.52 -2.68
C GLU A 70 9.30 -5.21 -1.51
N LYS A 71 7.99 -5.15 -1.76
CA LYS A 71 6.93 -4.84 -0.79
C LYS A 71 7.10 -3.49 -0.10
N ARG A 72 7.80 -2.54 -0.72
CA ARG A 72 8.11 -1.23 -0.15
C ARG A 72 6.84 -0.42 0.11
N VAL A 73 5.91 -0.44 -0.85
CA VAL A 73 4.62 0.25 -0.73
C VAL A 73 3.77 -0.42 0.37
N PHE A 74 3.68 -1.75 0.34
CA PHE A 74 2.99 -2.51 1.38
C PHE A 74 3.53 -2.22 2.79
N ILE A 75 4.84 -2.28 3.00
CA ILE A 75 5.45 -2.06 4.33
C ILE A 75 5.09 -0.68 4.88
N ARG A 76 5.09 0.36 4.04
CA ARG A 76 4.73 1.73 4.45
C ARG A 76 3.24 1.87 4.78
N ALA A 77 2.38 1.26 3.96
CA ALA A 77 0.94 1.24 4.23
C ALA A 77 0.63 0.49 5.54
N ALA A 78 1.28 -0.66 5.75
CA ALA A 78 1.19 -1.46 6.96
C ALA A 78 1.67 -0.68 8.18
N GLN A 79 2.81 0.00 8.11
CA GLN A 79 3.31 0.85 9.20
C GLN A 79 2.33 1.96 9.57
N LYS A 80 1.72 2.61 8.57
CA LYS A 80 0.72 3.67 8.80
C LYS A 80 -0.50 3.14 9.55
N ILE A 81 -1.06 1.99 9.13
CA ILE A 81 -2.20 1.37 9.81
C ILE A 81 -1.80 0.79 11.16
N GLY A 82 -0.62 0.20 11.30
CA GLY A 82 -0.10 -0.28 12.58
C GLY A 82 0.02 0.85 13.61
N ARG A 83 0.43 2.06 13.20
CA ARG A 83 0.43 3.24 14.07
C ARG A 83 -0.97 3.63 14.50
N HIS A 84 -1.93 3.70 13.58
CA HIS A 84 -3.34 3.96 13.90
C HIS A 84 -3.88 2.92 14.90
N TRP A 85 -3.64 1.63 14.64
CA TRP A 85 -4.03 0.54 15.54
C TRP A 85 -3.45 0.70 16.95
N SER A 86 -2.18 1.08 17.08
CA SER A 86 -1.54 1.33 18.39
C SER A 86 -2.18 2.47 19.18
N GLN A 87 -2.96 3.33 18.51
CA GLN A 87 -3.74 4.43 19.10
C GLN A 87 -5.21 4.05 19.31
N CYS A 88 -5.55 2.76 19.22
CA CYS A 88 -6.92 2.23 19.28
C CYS A 88 -7.86 2.87 18.25
N ASN A 89 -7.33 3.31 17.11
CA ASN A 89 -8.08 3.91 16.02
C ASN A 89 -7.81 3.16 14.73
N LEU A 90 -8.85 2.70 14.03
CA LEU A 90 -8.71 2.16 12.68
C LEU A 90 -9.55 3.06 11.76
N PRO A 91 -8.93 3.98 11.00
CA PRO A 91 -9.68 4.93 10.21
C PRO A 91 -10.28 4.24 8.98
N GLU A 92 -11.37 4.80 8.46
CA GLU A 92 -11.91 4.39 7.15
C GLU A 92 -10.93 4.75 6.02
N THR A 93 -10.31 5.93 6.10
CA THR A 93 -9.33 6.40 5.10
C THR A 93 -8.13 7.04 5.79
N THR A 94 -6.95 6.85 5.21
CA THR A 94 -5.75 7.59 5.60
C THR A 94 -4.75 7.61 4.44
N VAL A 95 -3.73 8.44 4.55
CA VAL A 95 -2.67 8.53 3.55
C VAL A 95 -1.32 8.42 4.26
N TYR A 96 -0.42 7.66 3.66
CA TYR A 96 1.00 7.73 3.96
C TYR A 96 1.63 8.76 3.03
N VAL A 97 2.33 9.74 3.60
CA VAL A 97 3.15 10.69 2.85
C VAL A 97 4.52 10.74 3.52
N ALA A 98 5.58 10.55 2.74
CA ALA A 98 6.95 10.82 3.17
C ALA A 98 7.50 12.00 2.36
N GLY A 99 8.26 12.87 3.03
CA GLY A 99 8.98 14.00 2.45
C GLY A 99 10.39 14.07 3.03
#